data_AF-A0A945VZZ9-F1
#
_entry.id   AF-A0A945VZZ9-F1
#
_cell.length_a   1.000
_cell.length_b   1.000
_cell.length_c   1.000
_cell.angle_alpha   90.00
_cell.angle_beta   90.00
_cell.angle_gamma   90.00
#
_symmetry.space_group_name_H-M   'P 1'
#
loop_
_entity.id
_entity.type
_entity.pdbx_description
1 polymer ?
#
loop_
_entity_poly.entity_id
_entity_poly.type
_entity_poly.pdbx_seq_one_letter_code
_entity_poly.pdbx_strand_id
1 'polypeptide(L)'
;MSDKRKSKVSKSIKRIYNVAQYESLELVVHYEEEIEWETVAERQKKADNISKLLLNDFKKTRLDVFNELNASEKKAYFKNLLKSMGDVSEEDLLGQIEG
;
A
#
# COMPACT_ATOMS: atom_id res chain seq x y z
N MET A 1 4.29 -33.01 -23.56
CA MET A 1 5.03 -31.86 -23.04
C MET A 1 4.00 -30.82 -22.62
N SER A 2 4.12 -30.22 -21.44
CA SER A 2 3.23 -29.14 -21.00
C SER A 2 3.79 -27.84 -21.59
N ASP A 3 3.05 -27.21 -22.50
CA ASP A 3 3.45 -25.94 -23.10
C ASP A 3 3.25 -24.82 -22.07
N LYS A 4 4.35 -24.41 -21.42
CA LYS A 4 4.37 -23.26 -20.51
C LYS A 4 3.98 -21.99 -21.28
N ARG A 5 2.99 -21.27 -20.76
CA ARG A 5 2.51 -20.00 -21.31
C ARG A 5 3.09 -18.85 -20.50
N LYS A 6 3.31 -17.71 -21.14
CA LYS A 6 3.77 -16.47 -20.50
C LYS A 6 2.63 -15.46 -20.45
N SER A 7 2.49 -14.75 -19.34
CA SER A 7 1.61 -13.58 -19.21
C SER A 7 2.41 -12.43 -18.65
N LYS A 8 2.23 -11.24 -19.21
CA LYS A 8 2.63 -9.99 -18.57
C LYS A 8 1.49 -9.53 -17.68
N VAL A 9 1.74 -9.40 -16.38
CA VAL A 9 0.74 -8.95 -15.39
C VAL A 9 1.19 -7.60 -14.85
N SER A 10 0.31 -6.62 -14.95
CA SER A 10 0.53 -5.28 -14.39
C SER A 10 -0.57 -4.96 -13.40
N LYS A 11 -0.19 -4.45 -12.22
CA LYS A 11 -1.10 -4.04 -11.16
C LYS A 11 -0.62 -2.73 -10.55
N SER A 12 -1.56 -1.83 -10.26
CA SER A 12 -1.26 -0.54 -9.64
C SER A 12 -2.29 -0.18 -8.59
N ILE A 13 -1.83 0.46 -7.51
CA ILE A 13 -2.69 1.13 -6.53
C ILE A 13 -2.35 2.61 -6.56
N LYS A 14 -3.37 3.45 -6.78
CA LYS A 14 -3.29 4.90 -6.74
C LYS A 14 -4.24 5.42 -5.66
N ARG A 15 -3.74 6.28 -4.78
CA ARG A 15 -4.54 7.01 -3.80
C ARG A 15 -4.10 8.47 -3.75
N ILE A 16 -5.07 9.35 -3.59
CA ILE A 16 -4.86 10.78 -3.44
C ILE A 16 -5.25 11.14 -2.01
N TYR A 17 -4.34 11.79 -1.30
CA TYR A 17 -4.54 12.29 0.05
C TYR A 17 -4.53 13.81 0.02
N ASN A 18 -5.54 14.44 0.59
CA ASN A 18 -5.53 15.88 0.78
C ASN A 18 -4.68 16.17 2.01
N VAL A 19 -3.45 16.63 1.77
CA VAL A 19 -2.50 16.89 2.84
C VAL A 19 -2.64 18.32 3.34
N ALA A 20 -2.85 19.35 2.52
CA ALA A 20 -3.10 20.71 3.02
C ALA A 20 -4.25 21.38 2.29
N GLN A 21 -4.61 22.58 2.73
CA GLN A 21 -5.74 23.35 2.19
C GLN A 21 -5.67 23.55 0.66
N TYR A 22 -4.47 23.42 0.07
CA TYR A 22 -4.22 23.46 -1.38
C TYR A 22 -3.17 22.45 -1.84
N GLU A 23 -2.91 21.39 -1.06
CA GLU A 23 -1.87 20.41 -1.38
C GLU A 23 -2.43 19.00 -1.33
N SER A 24 -2.21 18.24 -2.40
CA SER A 24 -2.62 16.85 -2.52
C SER A 24 -1.38 15.99 -2.74
N LEU A 25 -1.26 14.93 -1.96
CA LEU A 25 -0.26 13.89 -2.13
C LEU A 25 -0.87 12.76 -2.95
N GLU A 26 -0.30 12.49 -4.12
CA GLU A 26 -0.62 11.31 -4.91
C GLU A 26 0.39 10.20 -4.61
N LEU A 27 -0.10 9.07 -4.08
CA LEU A 27 0.72 7.88 -3.84
C LEU A 27 0.35 6.80 -4.86
N VAL A 28 1.31 6.44 -5.69
CA VAL A 28 1.18 5.41 -6.73
C VAL A 28 2.23 4.34 -6.49
N VAL A 29 1.77 3.10 -6.37
CA VAL A 29 2.66 1.93 -6.41
C VAL A 29 2.25 1.09 -7.61
N HIS A 30 3.25 0.72 -8.40
CA HIS A 30 3.09 -0.03 -9.63
C HIS A 30 3.97 -1.27 -9.61
N TYR A 31 3.40 -2.41 -10.01
CA TYR A 31 4.09 -3.67 -10.17
C TYR A 31 3.85 -4.20 -11.58
N GLU A 32 4.92 -4.64 -12.22
CA GLU A 32 4.90 -5.28 -13.52
C GLU A 32 5.79 -6.50 -13.47
N GLU A 33 5.24 -7.67 -13.82
CA GLU A 33 5.98 -8.93 -13.78
C GLU A 33 5.53 -9.84 -14.93
N GLU A 34 6.49 -10.53 -15.53
CA GLU A 34 6.22 -11.63 -16.46
C GLU A 34 6.10 -12.93 -15.67
N ILE A 35 4.93 -13.58 -15.74
CA ILE A 35 4.68 -14.86 -15.09
C ILE A 35 4.58 -15.99 -16.12
N GLU A 36 5.28 -17.08 -15.87
CA GLU A 36 5.09 -18.34 -16.58
C GLU A 36 4.02 -19.17 -15.87
N TRP A 37 3.18 -19.89 -16.61
CA TRP A 37 2.10 -20.70 -16.05
C TRP A 37 1.70 -21.83 -16.98
N GLU A 38 1.23 -22.94 -16.40
CA GLU A 38 0.73 -24.10 -17.15
C GLU A 38 -0.79 -24.19 -17.11
N THR A 39 -1.40 -23.76 -15.99
CA THR A 39 -2.86 -23.77 -15.82
C THR A 39 -3.39 -22.38 -15.48
N VAL A 40 -4.65 -22.12 -15.82
CA VAL A 40 -5.33 -20.85 -15.50
C VAL A 40 -5.39 -20.63 -13.98
N ALA A 41 -5.55 -21.70 -13.20
CA ALA A 41 -5.54 -21.63 -11.74
C ALA A 41 -4.18 -21.18 -11.18
N GLU A 42 -3.07 -21.68 -11.74
CA GLU A 42 -1.71 -21.24 -11.36
C GLU A 42 -1.48 -19.77 -11.71
N ARG A 43 -1.92 -19.35 -12.91
CA ARG A 43 -1.87 -17.94 -13.33
C ARG A 43 -2.60 -17.04 -12.34
N GLN A 44 -3.82 -17.44 -11.92
CA GLN A 44 -4.61 -16.68 -10.96
C GLN A 44 -3.90 -16.58 -9.61
N LYS A 45 -3.36 -17.69 -9.10
CA LYS A 45 -2.61 -17.72 -7.84
C LYS A 45 -1.39 -16.79 -7.87
N LYS A 46 -0.61 -16.79 -8.96
CA LYS A 46 0.53 -15.90 -9.15
C LYS A 46 0.09 -14.43 -9.21
N ALA A 47 -0.97 -14.14 -9.97
CA ALA A 47 -1.54 -12.79 -10.00
C ALA A 47 -2.02 -12.34 -8.61
N ASP A 48 -2.69 -13.18 -7.83
CA ASP A 48 -3.17 -12.84 -6.48
C ASP A 48 -2.01 -12.58 -5.51
N ASN A 49 -0.89 -13.30 -5.64
CA ASN A 49 0.32 -13.01 -4.89
C ASN A 49 0.88 -11.64 -5.23
N ILE A 50 0.92 -11.24 -6.51
CA ILE A 50 1.32 -9.88 -6.92
C ILE A 50 0.42 -8.83 -6.25
N SER A 51 -0.90 -9.09 -6.12
CA SER A 51 -1.79 -8.18 -5.38
C SER A 51 -1.44 -8.05 -3.90
N LYS A 52 -1.05 -9.14 -3.23
CA LYS A 52 -0.64 -9.10 -1.82
C LYS A 52 0.65 -8.32 -1.62
N LEU A 53 1.63 -8.54 -2.51
CA LEU A 53 2.89 -7.78 -2.51
C LEU A 53 2.63 -6.29 -2.72
N LEU A 54 1.83 -5.96 -3.73
CA LEU A 54 1.46 -4.58 -4.04
C LEU A 54 0.75 -3.88 -2.86
N LEU A 55 -0.11 -4.58 -2.13
CA LEU A 55 -0.77 -4.04 -0.93
C LEU A 55 0.20 -3.81 0.22
N ASN A 56 1.15 -4.72 0.42
CA ASN A 56 2.15 -4.57 1.48
C ASN A 56 3.07 -3.38 1.19
N ASP A 57 3.56 -3.28 -0.04
CA ASP A 57 4.40 -2.18 -0.48
C ASP A 57 3.64 -0.86 -0.42
N PHE A 58 2.38 -0.82 -0.87
CA PHE A 58 1.55 0.38 -0.72
C PHE A 58 1.43 0.83 0.75
N LYS A 59 1.21 -0.10 1.69
CA LYS A 59 1.12 0.25 3.12
C LYS A 59 2.44 0.79 3.66
N LYS A 60 3.56 0.17 3.27
CA LYS A 60 4.90 0.58 3.67
C LYS A 60 5.25 1.95 3.10
N THR A 61 5.15 2.12 1.77
CA THR A 61 5.37 3.40 1.09
C THR A 61 4.49 4.50 1.66
N ARG A 62 3.23 4.20 1.99
CA ARG A 62 2.36 5.16 2.67
C ARG A 62 2.93 5.56 4.03
N LEU A 63 3.33 4.62 4.87
CA LEU A 63 3.90 4.94 6.19
C LEU A 63 5.15 5.80 6.06
N ASP A 64 6.07 5.39 5.18
CA ASP A 64 7.35 6.08 4.96
C ASP A 64 7.14 7.52 4.48
N VAL A 65 6.27 7.71 3.47
CA VAL A 65 5.95 9.05 2.94
C VAL A 65 5.27 9.94 3.98
N PHE A 66 4.33 9.41 4.77
CA PHE A 66 3.67 10.21 5.81
C PHE A 66 4.60 10.57 6.97
N ASN A 67 5.55 9.70 7.31
CA ASN A 67 6.60 9.99 8.28
C ASN A 67 7.55 11.06 7.76
N GLU A 68 8.02 10.95 6.51
CA GLU A 68 8.92 11.93 5.88
C GLU A 68 8.30 13.33 5.80
N LEU A 69 6.99 13.42 5.52
CA LEU A 69 6.28 14.69 5.46
C LEU A 69 6.05 15.35 6.84
N ASN A 70 6.52 14.76 7.95
CA ASN A 70 6.18 15.16 9.32
C ASN A 70 4.66 15.35 9.53
N ALA A 71 3.84 14.67 8.72
CA ALA A 71 2.38 14.66 8.88
C ALA A 71 1.98 13.90 10.16
N SER A 72 2.91 13.13 10.73
CA SER A 72 2.81 12.50 12.04
C SER A 72 2.85 13.51 13.21
N GLU A 73 3.51 14.66 13.08
CA GLU A 73 3.62 15.63 14.19
C GLU A 73 2.57 16.75 14.16
N LYS A 74 1.95 16.99 13.00
CA LYS A 74 0.87 17.98 12.88
C LYS A 74 -0.45 17.38 13.37
N LYS A 75 -0.84 17.69 14.62
CA LYS A 75 -2.10 17.27 15.29
C LYS A 75 -3.37 17.30 14.43
N ALA A 76 -3.45 18.16 13.41
CA ALA A 76 -4.58 18.23 12.48
C ALA A 76 -4.72 17.00 11.55
N TYR A 77 -3.61 16.33 11.22
CA TYR A 77 -3.58 15.16 10.34
C TYR A 77 -3.92 13.88 11.09
N PHE A 78 -3.39 13.74 12.32
CA PHE A 78 -3.64 12.60 13.19
C PHE A 78 -5.13 12.43 13.50
N LYS A 79 -5.86 13.53 13.76
CA LYS A 79 -7.28 13.50 14.11
C LYS A 79 -8.18 12.98 12.96
N ASN A 80 -7.78 13.18 11.71
CA ASN A 80 -8.51 12.68 10.55
C ASN A 80 -8.04 11.28 10.12
N LEU A 81 -6.76 10.96 10.31
CA LEU A 81 -6.20 9.64 10.01
C LEU A 81 -6.72 8.58 10.98
N LEU A 82 -6.67 8.83 12.30
CA LEU A 82 -7.21 7.94 13.35
C LEU A 82 -8.70 7.66 13.16
N LYS A 83 -9.47 8.70 12.83
CA LYS A 83 -10.91 8.60 12.58
C LYS A 83 -11.22 7.75 11.33
N SER A 84 -10.29 7.67 10.38
CA SER A 84 -10.43 6.81 9.19
C SER A 84 -9.97 5.36 9.40
N MET A 85 -9.21 5.10 10.49
CA MET A 85 -8.61 3.78 10.75
C MET A 85 -9.47 2.86 11.63
N GLY A 86 -10.45 3.38 12.36
CA GLY A 86 -11.42 2.58 13.13
C GLY A 86 -10.78 1.78 14.27
N ASP A 87 -11.07 2.17 15.52
CA ASP A 87 -10.79 1.42 16.75
C ASP A 87 -9.34 0.93 16.96
N VAL A 88 -8.34 1.73 16.60
CA VAL A 88 -7.02 1.62 17.23
C VAL A 88 -6.93 2.73 18.27
N SER A 89 -6.86 2.36 19.54
CA SER A 89 -6.77 3.31 20.66
C SER A 89 -5.46 4.08 20.59
N GLU A 90 -5.47 5.35 21.01
CA GLU A 90 -4.28 6.22 21.04
C GLU A 90 -3.11 5.60 21.85
N GLU A 91 -3.41 4.73 22.81
CA GLU A 91 -2.43 4.03 23.65
C GLU A 91 -1.53 3.07 22.86
N ASP A 92 -2.04 2.41 21.81
CA ASP A 92 -1.28 1.44 21.02
C ASP A 92 -0.22 2.11 20.12
N LEU A 93 -0.41 3.38 19.77
CA LEU A 93 0.48 4.13 18.87
C LEU A 93 1.58 4.89 19.62
N LEU A 94 1.32 5.31 20.86
CA LEU A 94 2.28 6.05 21.66
C LEU A 94 3.27 5.14 22.42
N GLY A 95 2.91 3.87 22.63
CA GLY A 95 3.77 2.89 23.31
C GLY A 95 5.00 2.41 22.53
N GLN A 96 5.16 2.77 21.25
CA GLN A 96 6.31 2.36 20.42
C GLN A 96 7.40 3.43 20.27
N ILE A 97 7.22 4.62 20.85
CA ILE A 97 8.18 5.73 20.72
C ILE A 97 9.15 5.80 21.93
N GLU A 98 8.87 5.09 23.03
CA GLU A 98 9.72 5.05 24.24
C GLU A 98 10.32 3.66 24.55
N GLY A 99 10.57 2.83 23.52
CA GLY A 99 11.25 1.52 23.66
C GLY A 99 12.58 1.45 22.93
#